data_AF-A0A2E9WPV0-F1
#
_entry.id   AF-A0A2E9WPV0-F1
#
_cell.length_a   1.000
_cell.length_b   1.000
_cell.length_c   1.000
_cell.angle_alpha   90.00
_cell.angle_beta   90.00
_cell.angle_gamma   90.00
#
_symmetry.space_group_name_H-M   'P 1'
#
loop_
_entity.id
_entity.type
_entity.pdbx_description
1 polymer ?
#
loop_
_entity_poly.entity_id
_entity_poly.type
_entity_poly.pdbx_seq_one_letter_code
_entity_poly.pdbx_strand_id
1 'polypeptide(L)'
;MPKSPEQYQPSEEEIKKAEDMMTPEQKELSKEREEAIEYGRKEAKEELDLEKSKEKISEKKKPEAIKPKEKISRKFTEQIDVMHRTSFIDGIKNSAFLKNVEIGIDETKKPMVSSLRIKLRGNRDDIIAVMKDIEHMKGQIKKNNENLIKTLKGFGSGN
;
A
#
# COMPACT_ATOMS: atom_id res chain seq x y z
N MET A 1 -6.27 37.72 -58.78
CA MET A 1 -6.75 36.85 -57.68
C MET A 1 -6.43 37.55 -56.37
N PRO A 2 -7.41 37.88 -55.50
CA PRO A 2 -7.10 38.45 -54.19
C PRO A 2 -6.54 37.37 -53.26
N LYS A 3 -5.56 37.76 -52.44
CA LYS A 3 -4.85 36.88 -51.50
C LYS A 3 -5.81 36.28 -50.47
N SER A 4 -5.55 35.03 -50.09
CA SER A 4 -6.22 34.33 -48.99
C SER A 4 -6.09 35.19 -47.71
N PRO A 5 -7.10 35.22 -46.82
CA PRO A 5 -7.03 35.93 -45.54
C PRO A 5 -6.09 35.18 -44.59
N GLU A 6 -4.79 35.30 -44.86
CA GLU A 6 -3.73 34.94 -43.92
C GLU A 6 -3.90 35.78 -42.66
N GLN A 7 -3.87 35.08 -41.53
CA GLN A 7 -4.04 35.57 -40.18
C GLN A 7 -3.35 36.93 -39.96
N TYR A 8 -4.13 38.01 -39.99
CA TYR A 8 -3.64 39.31 -39.55
C TYR A 8 -3.41 39.23 -38.04
N GLN A 9 -2.15 39.16 -37.65
CA GLN A 9 -1.73 39.40 -36.28
C GLN A 9 -1.39 40.90 -36.19
N PRO A 10 -2.15 41.70 -35.42
CA PRO A 10 -1.83 43.11 -35.23
C PRO A 10 -0.45 43.24 -34.60
N SER A 11 0.32 44.21 -35.08
CA SER A 11 1.64 44.52 -34.51
C SER A 11 1.50 45.11 -33.09
N GLU A 12 2.54 44.99 -32.27
CA GLU A 12 2.55 45.54 -30.90
C GLU A 12 2.24 47.05 -30.87
N GLU A 13 2.63 47.77 -31.92
CA GLU A 13 2.38 49.21 -32.07
C GLU A 13 0.90 49.52 -32.37
N GLU A 14 0.23 48.67 -33.15
CA GLU A 14 -1.22 48.77 -33.43
C GLU A 14 -2.06 48.40 -32.19
N ILE A 15 -1.62 47.41 -31.41
CA ILE A 15 -2.26 47.01 -30.16
C ILE A 15 -2.20 48.17 -29.15
N LYS A 16 -1.02 48.77 -28.97
CA LYS A 16 -0.82 49.88 -28.04
C LYS A 16 -1.65 51.12 -28.42
N LYS A 17 -1.75 51.41 -29.72
CA LYS A 17 -2.58 52.51 -30.21
C LYS A 17 -4.08 52.26 -29.96
N ALA A 18 -4.53 51.02 -30.05
CA ALA A 18 -5.90 50.65 -29.71
C ALA A 18 -6.17 50.79 -28.20
N GLU A 19 -5.23 50.38 -27.35
CA GLU A 19 -5.31 50.55 -25.88
C GLU A 19 -5.35 52.02 -25.46
N ASP A 20 -4.59 52.89 -26.14
CA ASP A 20 -4.58 54.33 -25.86
C ASP A 20 -5.91 55.02 -26.23
N MET A 21 -6.65 54.47 -27.20
CA MET A 21 -7.96 54.99 -27.62
C MET A 21 -9.16 54.46 -26.80
N MET A 22 -8.94 53.53 -25.85
CA MET A 22 -10.01 53.00 -25.01
C MET A 22 -10.45 53.99 -23.93
N THR A 23 -11.76 54.06 -23.68
CA THR A 23 -12.29 54.81 -22.53
C THR A 23 -11.90 54.15 -21.20
N PRO A 24 -11.89 54.88 -20.07
CA PRO A 24 -11.59 54.29 -18.77
C PRO A 24 -12.46 53.07 -18.42
N GLU A 25 -13.76 53.12 -18.73
CA GLU A 25 -14.70 52.01 -18.53
C GLU A 25 -14.34 50.79 -19.41
N GLN A 26 -13.90 51.01 -20.65
CA GLN A 26 -13.46 49.93 -21.54
C GLN A 26 -12.13 49.30 -21.07
N LYS A 27 -11.23 50.10 -20.49
CA LYS A 27 -9.98 49.60 -19.89
C LYS A 27 -10.25 48.74 -18.66
N GLU A 28 -11.19 49.15 -17.83
CA GLU A 28 -11.62 48.37 -16.66
C GLU A 28 -12.27 47.04 -17.09
N LEU A 29 -13.17 47.10 -18.08
CA LEU A 29 -13.79 45.89 -18.64
C LEU A 29 -12.78 44.95 -19.32
N SER A 30 -11.71 45.50 -19.93
CA SER A 30 -10.63 44.71 -20.52
C SER A 30 -9.81 44.00 -19.45
N LYS A 31 -9.51 44.67 -18.33
CA LYS A 31 -8.81 44.07 -17.19
C LYS A 31 -9.63 42.95 -16.54
N GLU A 32 -10.92 43.18 -16.29
CA GLU A 32 -11.80 42.14 -15.74
C GLU A 32 -11.88 40.90 -16.64
N ARG A 33 -11.88 41.11 -17.97
CA ARG A 33 -11.83 40.01 -18.94
C ARG A 33 -10.51 39.27 -18.91
N GLU A 34 -9.39 39.97 -18.82
CA GLU A 34 -8.07 39.34 -18.69
C GLU A 34 -7.96 38.52 -17.40
N GLU A 35 -8.42 39.05 -16.28
CA GLU A 35 -8.46 38.33 -15.00
C GLU A 35 -9.36 37.09 -15.06
N ALA A 36 -10.53 37.18 -15.69
CA ALA A 36 -11.42 36.03 -15.89
C ALA A 36 -10.80 34.96 -16.81
N ILE A 37 -10.06 35.37 -17.84
CA ILE A 37 -9.33 34.46 -18.73
C ILE A 37 -8.17 33.79 -17.97
N GLU A 38 -7.45 34.53 -17.14
CA GLU A 38 -6.36 33.98 -16.33
C GLU A 38 -6.89 32.98 -15.28
N TYR A 39 -8.01 33.32 -14.63
CA TYR A 39 -8.70 32.43 -13.70
C TYR A 39 -9.14 31.12 -14.39
N GLY A 40 -9.81 31.22 -15.54
CA GLY A 40 -10.23 30.05 -16.32
C GLY A 40 -9.06 29.19 -16.82
N ARG A 41 -7.92 29.82 -17.16
CA ARG A 41 -6.68 29.10 -17.51
C ARG A 41 -6.09 28.35 -16.32
N LYS A 42 -6.16 28.93 -15.12
CA LYS A 42 -5.68 28.28 -13.90
C LYS A 42 -6.55 27.09 -13.51
N GLU A 43 -7.87 27.24 -13.56
CA GLU A 43 -8.83 26.17 -13.29
C GLU A 43 -8.69 25.02 -14.29
N ALA A 44 -8.61 25.31 -15.60
CA ALA A 44 -8.39 24.30 -16.63
C ALA A 44 -7.04 23.57 -16.45
N LYS A 45 -6.00 24.25 -15.94
CA LYS A 45 -4.71 23.62 -15.65
C LYS A 45 -4.80 22.70 -14.44
N GLU A 46 -5.52 23.09 -13.39
CA GLU A 46 -5.77 22.26 -12.22
C GLU A 46 -6.63 21.02 -12.57
N GLU A 47 -7.66 21.18 -13.41
CA GLU A 47 -8.46 20.05 -13.93
C GLU A 47 -7.61 19.10 -14.78
N LEU A 48 -6.75 19.62 -15.65
CA LEU A 48 -5.90 18.82 -16.53
C LEU A 48 -4.77 18.10 -15.77
N ASP A 49 -4.26 18.69 -14.69
CA ASP A 49 -3.32 18.03 -13.77
C ASP A 49 -4.02 16.95 -12.92
N LEU A 50 -5.28 17.16 -12.53
CA LEU A 50 -6.11 16.15 -11.85
C LEU A 50 -6.45 14.98 -12.78
N GLU A 51 -6.76 15.24 -14.05
CA GLU A 51 -7.09 14.21 -15.04
C GLU A 51 -5.86 13.38 -15.41
N LYS A 52 -4.70 14.01 -15.64
CA LYS A 52 -3.40 13.31 -15.80
C LYS A 52 -3.01 12.49 -14.58
N SER A 53 -3.33 12.95 -13.37
CA SER A 53 -3.10 12.18 -12.13
C SER A 53 -4.00 10.94 -12.08
N LYS A 54 -5.26 11.04 -12.52
CA LYS A 54 -6.17 9.89 -12.65
C LYS A 54 -5.72 8.91 -13.74
N GLU A 55 -5.21 9.41 -14.87
CA GLU A 55 -4.68 8.58 -15.96
C GLU A 55 -3.43 7.77 -15.54
N LYS A 56 -2.50 8.40 -14.79
CA LYS A 56 -1.33 7.70 -14.22
C LYS A 56 -1.67 6.61 -13.19
N ILE A 57 -2.85 6.67 -12.56
CA ILE A 57 -3.32 5.63 -11.64
C ILE A 57 -4.06 4.53 -12.41
N SER A 58 -4.73 4.88 -13.52
CA SER A 58 -5.48 3.96 -14.38
C SER A 58 -4.59 3.03 -15.21
N GLU A 59 -3.43 3.50 -15.67
CA GLU A 59 -2.55 2.70 -16.57
C GLU A 59 -1.72 1.61 -15.87
N LYS A 60 -1.71 1.55 -14.52
CA LYS A 60 -0.93 0.53 -13.78
C LYS A 60 -1.73 -0.62 -13.17
N LYS A 61 -3.06 -0.67 -13.30
CA LYS A 61 -3.83 -1.86 -12.89
C LYS A 61 -5.06 -2.06 -13.78
N LYS A 62 -4.84 -2.63 -14.98
CA LYS A 62 -5.79 -3.66 -15.42
C LYS A 62 -5.91 -4.65 -14.26
N PRO A 63 -7.10 -4.97 -13.73
CA PRO A 63 -7.22 -6.15 -12.91
C PRO A 63 -6.85 -7.31 -13.82
N GLU A 64 -5.62 -7.82 -13.68
CA GLU A 64 -5.27 -9.11 -14.22
C GLU A 64 -6.41 -10.04 -13.83
N ALA A 65 -6.94 -10.79 -14.81
CA ALA A 65 -7.83 -11.90 -14.53
C ALA A 65 -7.22 -12.65 -13.34
N ILE A 66 -7.93 -12.65 -12.20
CA ILE A 66 -7.44 -13.26 -10.97
C ILE A 66 -7.20 -14.72 -11.35
N LYS A 67 -5.92 -15.07 -11.58
CA LYS A 67 -5.54 -16.45 -11.83
C LYS A 67 -6.12 -17.26 -10.68
N PRO A 68 -6.70 -18.45 -10.94
CA PRO A 68 -7.18 -19.30 -9.86
C PRO A 68 -6.06 -19.40 -8.83
N LYS A 69 -6.32 -18.93 -7.60
CA LYS A 69 -5.30 -18.94 -6.55
C LYS A 69 -4.79 -20.37 -6.43
N GLU A 70 -3.50 -20.56 -6.70
CA GLU A 70 -2.87 -21.88 -6.71
C GLU A 70 -3.10 -22.52 -5.33
N LYS A 71 -3.83 -23.64 -5.29
CA LYS A 71 -4.07 -24.37 -4.03
C LYS A 71 -2.86 -25.26 -3.75
N ILE A 72 -2.26 -25.10 -2.57
CA ILE A 72 -1.13 -25.92 -2.13
C ILE A 72 -1.43 -26.57 -0.78
N SER A 73 -0.65 -27.60 -0.44
CA SER A 73 -0.63 -28.17 0.90
C SER A 73 0.79 -28.23 1.43
N ARG A 74 0.97 -27.82 2.68
CA ARG A 74 2.25 -27.87 3.39
C ARG A 74 2.08 -28.64 4.68
N LYS A 75 3.10 -29.44 5.02
CA LYS A 75 3.17 -30.22 6.26
C LYS A 75 4.57 -30.04 6.84
N PHE A 76 4.65 -29.76 8.12
CA PHE A 76 5.93 -29.61 8.82
C PHE A 76 5.74 -29.94 10.30
N THR A 77 6.87 -30.11 10.99
CA THR A 77 6.90 -30.42 12.43
C THR A 77 7.68 -29.34 13.14
N GLU A 78 7.10 -28.77 14.19
CA GLU A 78 7.73 -27.80 15.07
C GLU A 78 7.97 -28.39 16.46
N GLN A 79 9.08 -28.01 17.09
CA GLN A 79 9.38 -28.35 18.49
C GLN A 79 9.34 -27.09 19.32
N ILE A 80 8.52 -27.10 20.38
CA ILE A 80 8.25 -25.91 21.18
C ILE A 80 8.25 -26.28 22.64
N ASP A 81 8.78 -25.39 23.47
CA ASP A 81 8.70 -25.49 24.92
C ASP A 81 7.24 -25.64 25.36
N VAL A 82 6.99 -26.56 26.29
CA VAL A 82 5.65 -26.81 26.84
C VAL A 82 5.00 -25.54 27.40
N MET A 83 5.79 -24.60 27.93
CA MET A 83 5.28 -23.32 28.47
C MET A 83 4.63 -22.43 27.39
N HIS A 84 5.12 -22.50 26.15
CA HIS A 84 4.64 -21.66 25.04
C HIS A 84 3.68 -22.42 24.11
N ARG A 85 3.42 -23.69 24.40
CA ARG A 85 2.62 -24.59 23.55
C ARG A 85 1.22 -24.04 23.29
N THR A 86 0.47 -23.72 24.34
CA THR A 86 -0.94 -23.30 24.21
C THR A 86 -1.05 -22.00 23.43
N SER A 87 -0.25 -20.99 23.81
CA SER A 87 -0.22 -19.70 23.12
C SER A 87 0.23 -19.82 21.66
N PHE A 88 1.15 -20.72 21.35
CA PHE A 88 1.56 -20.97 19.98
C PHE A 88 0.47 -21.63 19.13
N ILE A 89 -0.23 -22.64 19.67
CA ILE A 89 -1.35 -23.29 18.98
C ILE A 89 -2.48 -22.29 18.74
N ASP A 90 -2.81 -21.48 19.75
CA ASP A 90 -3.85 -20.46 19.64
C ASP A 90 -3.44 -19.37 18.65
N GLY A 91 -2.16 -18.96 18.65
CA GLY A 91 -1.61 -18.05 17.66
C GLY A 91 -1.71 -18.57 16.23
N ILE A 92 -1.42 -19.86 16.00
CA ILE A 92 -1.62 -20.50 14.69
C ILE A 92 -3.08 -20.49 14.29
N LYS A 93 -4.01 -20.75 15.21
CA LYS A 93 -5.45 -20.77 14.90
C LYS A 93 -6.04 -19.37 14.69
N ASN A 94 -5.44 -18.35 15.31
CA ASN A 94 -5.93 -16.96 15.30
C ASN A 94 -5.20 -16.05 14.29
N SER A 95 -4.14 -16.51 13.61
CA SER A 95 -3.48 -15.76 12.52
C SER A 95 -4.54 -15.27 11.53
N ALA A 96 -4.68 -13.96 11.36
CA ALA A 96 -5.87 -13.29 10.84
C ALA A 96 -6.12 -13.45 9.31
N PHE A 97 -5.63 -14.52 8.69
CA PHE A 97 -5.82 -14.85 7.27
C PHE A 97 -6.57 -16.18 7.04
N LEU A 98 -7.02 -16.85 8.09
CA LEU A 98 -7.43 -18.26 8.06
C LEU A 98 -8.87 -18.54 7.61
N LYS A 99 -9.59 -17.57 7.04
CA LYS A 99 -10.88 -17.91 6.38
C LYS A 99 -10.69 -18.85 5.19
N ASN A 100 -9.49 -18.91 4.61
CA ASN A 100 -9.20 -19.65 3.37
C ASN A 100 -8.11 -20.72 3.52
N VAL A 101 -7.66 -21.01 4.75
CA VAL A 101 -6.65 -22.05 5.01
C VAL A 101 -7.17 -22.99 6.10
N GLU A 102 -7.32 -24.27 5.74
CA GLU A 102 -7.57 -25.36 6.66
C GLU A 102 -6.27 -25.70 7.41
N ILE A 103 -6.32 -25.71 8.74
CA ILE A 103 -5.20 -26.07 9.61
C ILE A 103 -5.53 -27.37 10.36
N GLY A 104 -4.66 -28.36 10.24
CA GLY A 104 -4.60 -29.51 11.14
C GLY A 104 -3.36 -29.43 12.03
N ILE A 105 -3.52 -29.66 13.34
CA ILE A 105 -2.41 -29.73 14.30
C ILE A 105 -2.54 -31.02 15.08
N ASP A 106 -1.57 -31.92 14.89
CA ASP A 106 -1.40 -33.11 15.72
C ASP A 106 -0.24 -32.87 16.68
N GLU A 107 -0.40 -33.25 17.95
CA GLU A 107 0.61 -33.01 18.97
C GLU A 107 1.09 -34.30 19.63
N THR A 108 2.41 -34.39 19.79
CA THR A 108 3.05 -35.37 20.67
C THR A 108 3.52 -34.67 21.95
N LYS A 109 2.88 -34.99 23.08
CA LYS A 109 3.21 -34.44 24.40
C LYS A 109 4.45 -35.12 24.98
N LYS A 110 5.48 -34.35 25.30
CA LYS A 110 6.59 -34.79 26.17
C LYS A 110 6.78 -33.79 27.33
N PRO A 111 7.45 -34.17 28.43
CA PRO A 111 7.51 -33.36 29.65
C PRO A 111 8.14 -31.98 29.49
N MET A 112 9.09 -31.80 28.56
CA MET A 112 9.82 -30.53 28.40
C MET A 112 9.65 -29.88 27.03
N VAL A 113 9.36 -30.66 25.99
CA VAL A 113 9.23 -30.18 24.61
C VAL A 113 8.02 -30.83 23.97
N SER A 114 7.12 -30.03 23.41
CA SER A 114 6.00 -30.51 22.61
C SER A 114 6.41 -30.54 21.14
N SER A 115 6.10 -31.64 20.46
CA SER A 115 6.27 -31.73 19.00
C SER A 115 4.92 -31.57 18.33
N LEU A 116 4.79 -30.53 17.52
CA LEU A 116 3.58 -30.17 16.79
C LEU A 116 3.75 -30.51 15.31
N ARG A 117 2.94 -31.42 14.79
CA ARG A 117 2.82 -31.66 13.35
C ARG A 117 1.70 -30.78 12.81
N ILE A 118 2.06 -29.83 11.96
CA ILE A 118 1.17 -28.81 11.41
C ILE A 118 0.94 -29.11 9.94
N LYS A 119 -0.32 -29.06 9.52
CA LYS A 119 -0.76 -29.26 8.14
C LYS A 119 -1.59 -28.07 7.71
N LEU A 120 -1.17 -27.41 6.64
CA LEU A 120 -1.85 -26.27 6.02
C LEU A 120 -2.36 -26.66 4.65
N ARG A 121 -3.60 -26.27 4.33
CA ARG A 121 -4.24 -26.47 3.01
C ARG A 121 -5.04 -25.23 2.64
N GLY A 122 -4.85 -24.71 1.44
CA GLY A 122 -5.46 -23.46 1.03
C GLY A 122 -4.74 -22.82 -0.13
N ASN A 123 -4.99 -21.54 -0.35
CA ASN A 123 -4.29 -20.78 -1.38
C ASN A 123 -2.82 -20.60 -1.00
N ARG A 124 -1.94 -20.58 -2.01
CA ARG A 124 -0.50 -20.38 -1.85
C ARG A 124 -0.16 -19.13 -1.05
N ASP A 125 -0.74 -17.98 -1.41
CA ASP A 125 -0.43 -16.71 -0.74
C ASP A 125 -0.88 -16.72 0.73
N ASP A 126 -2.06 -17.29 0.99
CA ASP A 126 -2.62 -17.39 2.34
C ASP A 126 -1.77 -18.37 3.19
N ILE A 127 -1.31 -19.50 2.62
CA ILE A 127 -0.39 -20.43 3.31
C ILE A 127 0.96 -19.77 3.60
N ILE A 128 1.51 -19.01 2.65
CA ILE A 128 2.79 -18.30 2.85
C ILE A 128 2.64 -17.26 3.96
N ALA A 129 1.52 -16.54 4.04
CA ALA A 129 1.24 -15.61 5.12
C ALA A 129 1.22 -16.32 6.48
N VAL A 130 0.49 -17.44 6.59
CA VAL A 130 0.46 -18.25 7.84
C VAL A 130 1.85 -18.75 8.22
N MET A 131 2.66 -19.21 7.27
CA MET A 131 4.04 -19.63 7.56
C MET A 131 4.92 -18.49 8.08
N LYS A 132 4.75 -17.27 7.55
CA LYS A 132 5.48 -16.09 8.05
C LYS A 132 5.07 -15.73 9.47
N ASP A 133 3.79 -15.79 9.80
CA ASP A 133 3.30 -15.56 11.16
C ASP A 133 3.85 -16.60 12.14
N ILE A 134 3.91 -17.87 11.72
CA ILE A 134 4.52 -18.97 12.49
C ILE A 134 5.99 -18.69 12.80
N GLU A 135 6.76 -18.27 11.80
CA GLU A 135 8.16 -17.91 11.99
C GLU A 135 8.31 -16.68 12.91
N HIS A 136 7.42 -15.70 12.80
CA HIS A 136 7.41 -14.56 13.71
C HIS A 136 7.16 -14.99 15.16
N MET A 137 6.15 -15.84 15.40
CA MET A 137 5.85 -16.37 16.73
C MET A 137 7.03 -17.14 17.32
N LYS A 138 7.71 -17.98 16.51
CA LYS A 138 8.95 -18.67 16.92
C LYS A 138 10.05 -17.69 17.32
N GLY A 139 10.22 -16.62 16.55
CA GLY A 139 11.18 -15.55 16.85
C GLY A 139 10.90 -14.85 18.18
N GLN A 140 9.63 -14.61 18.51
CA GLN A 140 9.23 -14.01 19.80
C GLN A 140 9.51 -14.95 20.97
N ILE A 141 9.17 -16.24 20.85
CA ILE A 141 9.45 -17.25 21.88
C ILE A 141 10.95 -17.32 22.15
N LYS A 142 11.78 -17.35 21.10
CA LYS A 142 13.24 -17.37 21.23
C LYS A 142 13.76 -16.14 21.99
N LYS A 143 13.32 -14.93 21.61
CA LYS A 143 13.72 -13.68 22.29
C LYS A 143 13.30 -13.67 23.76
N ASN A 144 12.10 -14.14 24.07
CA ASN A 144 11.60 -14.20 25.44
C ASN A 144 12.44 -15.15 26.30
N ASN A 145 12.79 -16.32 25.77
CA ASN A 145 13.66 -17.27 26.45
C ASN A 145 15.08 -16.71 26.68
N GLU A 146 15.66 -16.02 25.69
CA GLU A 146 16.96 -15.36 25.83
C GLU A 146 16.94 -14.26 26.91
N ASN A 147 15.86 -13.47 26.98
CA ASN A 147 15.70 -12.43 27.99
C ASN A 147 15.54 -13.03 29.40
N LEU A 148 14.74 -14.08 29.55
CA LEU A 148 14.59 -14.83 30.81
C LEU A 148 15.95 -15.33 31.32
N ILE A 149 16.77 -15.93 30.45
CA ILE A 149 18.10 -16.42 30.82
C ILE A 149 19.02 -15.28 31.27
N LYS A 150 19.02 -14.13 30.58
CA LYS A 150 19.82 -12.96 30.97
C LYS A 150 19.41 -12.43 32.33
N THR A 151 18.10 -12.29 32.57
CA THR A 151 17.56 -11.85 33.85
C THR A 151 17.94 -12.81 34.98
N LEU A 152 17.77 -14.13 34.78
CA LEU A 152 18.12 -15.14 35.79
C LEU A 152 19.63 -15.18 36.10
N LYS A 153 20.50 -15.00 35.10
CA LYS A 153 21.95 -14.85 35.33
C LYS A 153 22.28 -13.60 36.17
N GLY A 154 21.53 -12.52 35.99
CA GLY A 154 21.66 -11.31 36.81
C GLY A 154 21.26 -11.49 38.28
N PHE A 155 20.38 -12.46 38.58
CA PHE A 155 20.02 -12.82 39.95
C PHE A 155 20.99 -13.82 40.61
N GLY A 156 21.87 -14.47 39.84
CA GLY A 156 22.79 -15.52 40.30
C GLY A 156 24.23 -15.08 40.61
N SER A 157 24.53 -13.78 40.58
CA SER A 157 25.88 -13.24 40.89
C SER A 157 25.90 -12.44 42.19
N GLY A 158 25.30 -13.01 43.23
CA GLY A 158 25.32 -12.50 44.60
C GLY A 158 25.55 -13.64 45.59
N ASN A 159 26.74 -14.24 45.51
CA ASN A 159 27.43 -14.91 46.62
C ASN A 159 28.93 -15.01 46.28
#